data_AF-A0A537NP02-F1
#
_entry.id   AF-A0A537NP02-F1
#
_cell.length_a   1.000
_cell.length_b   1.000
_cell.length_c   1.000
_cell.angle_alpha   90.00
_cell.angle_beta   90.00
_cell.angle_gamma   90.00
#
_symmetry.space_group_name_H-M   'P 1'
#
loop_
_entity.id
_entity.type
_entity.pdbx_description
1 polymer ?
#
loop_
_entity_poly.entity_id
_entity_poly.type
_entity_poly.pdbx_seq_one_letter_code
_entity_poly.pdbx_strand_id
1 'polypeptide(L)'
;MFPTGVSGGDVAKYMAGLRRAQMDLDFEPEKYKHFYLNEIPERYRAGVDVRRFSTGERIVFLPYTDTIYGRTQQWLHEHGLFERKLSSAQAAAAM
;
A
#
# COMPACT_ATOMS: atom_id res chain seq x y z
N MET A 1 16.50 -4.89 0.38
CA MET A 1 17.43 -3.85 -0.09
C MET A 1 16.61 -2.85 -0.89
N PHE A 2 16.75 -1.54 -0.66
CA PHE A 2 16.01 -0.54 -1.44
C PHE A 2 16.69 -0.28 -2.79
N PRO A 3 15.95 0.19 -3.81
CA PRO A 3 16.55 0.57 -5.10
C PRO A 3 17.67 1.59 -4.95
N THR A 4 18.60 1.61 -5.91
CA THR A 4 19.72 2.57 -5.93
C THR A 4 19.21 4.01 -5.85
N GLY A 5 19.80 4.81 -4.96
CA GLY A 5 19.40 6.21 -4.72
C GLY A 5 18.27 6.39 -3.69
N VAL A 6 17.67 5.32 -3.19
CA VAL A 6 16.67 5.39 -2.12
C VAL A 6 17.32 5.22 -0.75
N SER A 7 17.24 6.27 0.08
CA SER A 7 17.66 6.21 1.47
C SER A 7 16.68 5.38 2.30
N GLY A 8 17.19 4.36 2.99
CA GLY A 8 16.36 3.58 3.91
C GLY A 8 15.79 4.42 5.07
N GLY A 9 16.50 5.47 5.47
CA GLY A 9 16.02 6.43 6.48
C GLY A 9 14.79 7.22 6.00
N ASP A 10 14.75 7.59 4.72
CA ASP A 10 13.61 8.32 4.16
C ASP A 10 12.40 7.41 3.95
N VAL A 11 12.62 6.14 3.58
CA VAL A 11 11.54 5.14 3.57
C VAL A 11 10.96 4.95 4.97
N ALA A 12 11.81 4.85 5.99
CA ALA A 12 11.35 4.71 7.37
C ALA A 12 10.50 5.92 7.83
N LYS A 13 10.93 7.15 7.51
CA LYS A 13 10.16 8.38 7.79
C LYS A 13 8.82 8.39 7.05
N TYR A 14 8.81 8.04 5.77
CA TYR A 14 7.60 7.95 4.97
C TYR A 14 6.59 6.96 5.56
N MET A 15 7.04 5.75 5.89
CA MET A 15 6.19 4.72 6.51
C MET A 15 5.66 5.14 7.88
N ALA A 16 6.46 5.84 8.68
CA ALA A 16 6.02 6.39 9.96
C ALA A 16 4.94 7.47 9.79
N GLY A 17 5.10 8.34 8.79
CA GLY A 17 4.11 9.34 8.42
C GLY A 17 2.78 8.72 7.98
N LEU A 18 2.83 7.72 7.09
CA LEU A 18 1.64 6.97 6.67
C LEU A 18 0.92 6.31 7.84
N ARG A 19 1.66 5.72 8.78
CA ARG A 19 1.06 5.08 9.95
C ARG A 19 0.30 6.08 10.82
N ARG A 20 0.90 7.24 11.05
CA ARG A 20 0.25 8.31 11.81
C ARG A 20 -1.04 8.78 11.11
N ALA A 21 -0.96 9.03 9.80
CA ALA A 21 -2.13 9.43 9.02
C ALA A 21 -3.25 8.38 9.05
N GLN A 22 -2.91 7.09 8.93
CA GLN A 22 -3.90 6.01 9.03
C GLN A 22 -4.56 5.96 10.41
N MET A 23 -3.80 6.17 11.49
CA MET A 23 -4.36 6.20 12.85
C MET A 23 -5.32 7.39 13.02
N ASP A 24 -4.99 8.55 12.47
CA ASP A 24 -5.86 9.73 12.49
C ASP A 24 -7.15 9.47 11.68
N LEU A 25 -7.04 8.83 10.51
CA LEU A 25 -8.18 8.41 9.68
C LEU A 25 -9.07 7.38 10.37
N ASP A 26 -8.48 6.41 11.07
CA ASP A 26 -9.21 5.37 11.81
C ASP A 26 -9.96 5.95 13.01
N PHE A 27 -9.41 6.98 13.66
CA PHE A 27 -10.00 7.63 14.82
C PHE A 27 -11.10 8.63 14.44
N GLU A 28 -10.86 9.47 13.43
CA GLU A 28 -11.78 10.55 13.04
C GLU A 28 -11.99 10.63 11.51
N PRO A 29 -12.53 9.58 10.87
CA PRO A 29 -12.63 9.52 9.42
C PRO A 29 -13.43 10.68 8.82
N GLU A 30 -14.50 11.12 9.49
CA GLU A 30 -15.38 12.19 9.00
C GLU A 30 -14.64 13.51 8.76
N LYS A 31 -13.57 13.81 9.52
CA LYS A 31 -12.76 15.01 9.32
C LYS A 31 -12.05 15.02 7.97
N TYR A 32 -11.78 13.84 7.41
CA TYR A 32 -10.92 13.67 6.25
C TYR A 32 -11.67 13.23 4.99
N LYS A 33 -12.95 12.85 5.07
CA LYS A 33 -13.75 12.41 3.91
C LYS A 33 -13.85 13.46 2.79
N HIS A 34 -13.68 14.74 3.09
CA HIS A 34 -13.69 15.79 2.08
C HIS A 34 -12.55 15.62 1.05
N PHE A 35 -11.45 14.96 1.41
CA PHE A 35 -10.34 14.69 0.49
C PHE A 35 -10.72 13.77 -0.68
N TYR A 36 -11.79 12.98 -0.58
CA TYR A 36 -12.31 12.23 -1.73
C TYR A 36 -12.68 13.13 -2.92
N LEU A 37 -12.99 14.41 -2.69
CA LEU A 37 -13.29 15.35 -3.78
C LEU A 37 -12.07 15.64 -4.67
N ASN A 38 -10.84 15.42 -4.18
CA ASN A 38 -9.63 15.55 -5.00
C ASN A 38 -9.57 14.49 -6.10
N GLU A 39 -10.12 13.30 -5.84
CA GLU A 39 -10.12 12.16 -6.75
C GLU A 39 -11.35 12.15 -7.67
N ILE A 40 -12.40 12.91 -7.32
CA ILE A 40 -13.64 12.98 -8.09
C ILE A 40 -13.52 14.07 -9.17
N PRO A 41 -13.71 13.73 -10.47
CA PRO A 41 -13.75 14.73 -11.53
C PRO A 41 -14.81 15.80 -11.27
N GLU A 42 -14.47 17.07 -11.55
CA GLU A 42 -15.32 18.24 -11.25
C GLU A 42 -16.78 18.06 -11.66
N ARG A 43 -17.00 17.54 -12.89
CA ARG A 43 -18.33 17.30 -13.47
C ARG A 43 -19.24 16.39 -12.63
N TYR A 44 -18.70 15.61 -11.70
CA TYR A 44 -19.47 14.70 -10.82
C TYR A 44 -19.57 15.18 -9.38
N ARG A 45 -18.80 16.20 -8.96
CA ARG A 45 -18.73 16.62 -7.55
C ARG A 45 -20.08 17.05 -6.96
N ALA A 46 -20.91 17.73 -7.76
CA ALA A 46 -22.24 18.17 -7.32
C ALA A 46 -23.22 17.01 -7.05
N GLY A 47 -22.99 15.83 -7.62
CA GLY A 47 -23.84 14.65 -7.47
C GLY A 47 -23.37 13.64 -6.42
N VAL A 48 -22.22 13.87 -5.78
CA VAL A 48 -21.58 12.92 -4.87
C VAL A 48 -21.53 13.49 -3.45
N ASP A 49 -22.11 12.76 -2.51
CA ASP A 49 -21.97 13.06 -1.07
C ASP A 49 -20.88 12.18 -0.44
N VAL A 50 -19.64 12.68 -0.43
CA VAL A 50 -18.47 11.96 0.11
C VAL A 50 -18.59 11.61 1.60
N ARG A 51 -19.48 12.28 2.35
CA ARG A 51 -19.73 11.97 3.77
C ARG A 51 -20.37 10.60 3.95
N ARG A 52 -21.06 10.11 2.92
CA ARG A 52 -21.70 8.79 2.90
C ARG A 52 -20.73 7.66 2.55
N PHE A 53 -19.48 7.98 2.21
CA PHE A 53 -18.48 6.97 1.89
C PHE A 53 -18.05 6.25 3.17
N SER A 54 -17.69 4.98 3.01
CA SER A 54 -17.01 4.22 4.06
C SER A 54 -15.58 4.76 4.28
N THR A 55 -14.89 4.27 5.30
CA THR A 55 -13.54 4.68 5.71
C THR A 55 -12.42 4.37 4.69
N GLY A 56 -12.78 3.89 3.49
CA GLY A 56 -11.82 3.64 2.40
C GLY A 56 -10.92 2.43 2.65
N GLU A 57 -9.90 2.30 1.81
CA GLU A 57 -8.83 1.32 2.01
C GLU A 57 -7.95 1.73 3.19
N ARG A 58 -7.49 0.73 3.95
CA ARG A 58 -6.68 0.93 5.16
C ARG A 58 -5.32 0.29 4.99
N ILE A 59 -4.27 0.98 5.41
CA ILE A 59 -2.93 0.40 5.51
C ILE A 59 -2.84 -0.37 6.82
N VAL A 60 -2.71 -1.69 6.73
CA VAL A 60 -2.55 -2.57 7.89
C VAL A 60 -1.07 -2.70 8.23
N PHE A 61 -0.65 -2.16 9.36
CA PHE A 61 0.75 -2.18 9.78
C PHE A 61 1.12 -3.35 10.68
N LEU A 62 0.65 -4.54 10.34
CA LEU A 62 1.09 -5.78 10.98
C LEU A 62 2.41 -6.26 10.35
N PRO A 63 3.26 -6.98 11.09
CA PRO A 63 4.45 -7.59 10.52
C PRO A 63 4.09 -8.50 9.35
N TYR A 64 4.63 -8.22 8.18
CA TYR A 64 4.57 -9.14 7.05
C TYR A 64 5.74 -10.11 7.15
N THR A 65 5.46 -11.32 7.65
CA THR A 65 6.51 -12.29 7.98
C THR A 65 6.90 -13.14 6.77
N ASP A 66 8.11 -13.71 6.83
CA ASP A 66 8.60 -14.65 5.81
C ASP A 66 7.63 -15.83 5.62
N THR A 67 6.99 -16.30 6.70
CA THR A 67 5.98 -17.35 6.66
C THR A 67 4.76 -16.95 5.81
N ILE A 68 4.25 -15.73 6.00
CA ILE A 68 3.10 -15.24 5.22
C ILE A 68 3.52 -14.99 3.76
N TYR A 69 4.71 -14.44 3.54
CA TYR A 69 5.26 -14.28 2.20
C TYR A 69 5.35 -15.61 1.46
N GLY A 70 5.96 -16.64 2.08
CA GLY A 70 6.12 -17.96 1.48
C GLY A 70 4.78 -18.61 1.12
N ARG A 71 3.79 -18.54 2.03
CA ARG A 71 2.42 -19.04 1.77
C ARG A 71 1.76 -18.32 0.59
N THR A 72 1.91 -17.00 0.53
CA THR A 72 1.34 -16.20 -0.58
C THR A 72 2.00 -16.55 -1.91
N GLN A 73 3.33 -16.69 -1.95
CA GLN A 73 4.06 -17.11 -3.15
C GLN A 73 3.63 -18.50 -3.63
N GLN A 74 3.48 -19.46 -2.71
CA GLN A 74 2.98 -20.79 -3.05
C GLN A 74 1.58 -20.71 -3.69
N TRP A 75 0.66 -20.01 -3.04
CA TRP A 75 -0.70 -19.82 -3.55
C TRP A 75 -0.70 -19.20 -4.96
N LEU A 76 0.12 -18.16 -5.19
CA LEU A 76 0.25 -17.52 -6.51
C LEU A 76 0.73 -18.51 -7.59
N HIS A 77 1.70 -19.36 -7.26
CA HIS A 77 2.22 -20.37 -8.19
C HIS A 77 1.21 -21.47 -8.52
N GLU A 78 0.47 -21.95 -7.52
CA GLU A 78 -0.60 -22.95 -7.70
C GLU A 78 -1.70 -22.44 -8.63
N HIS A 79 -1.96 -21.13 -8.62
CA HIS A 79 -2.97 -20.48 -9.46
C HIS A 79 -2.42 -19.99 -10.80
N GLY A 80 -1.12 -20.20 -11.09
CA GLY A 80 -0.49 -19.76 -12.33
C GLY A 80 -0.55 -18.24 -12.55
N LEU A 81 -0.67 -17.45 -11.48
CA LEU A 81 -0.88 -16.00 -11.57
C LEU A 81 0.36 -15.24 -12.04
N PHE A 82 1.54 -15.84 -11.88
CA PHE A 82 2.80 -15.29 -12.38
C PHE A 82 3.65 -16.40 -13.02
N GLU A 83 4.23 -16.11 -14.18
CA GLU A 83 5.25 -16.97 -14.79
C GLU A 83 6.51 -16.99 -13.90
N ARG A 84 7.11 -18.17 -13.72
CA ARG A 84 8.39 -18.28 -13.01
C ARG A 84 9.54 -17.75 -13.88
N LYS A 85 9.96 -16.49 -13.69
CA LYS A 85 11.32 -16.00 -14.01
C LYS A 85 11.68 -14.92 -12.97
N LEU A 86 12.74 -15.05 -12.17
CA LEU A 86 14.14 -15.31 -12.54
C LEU A 86 14.81 -16.29 -11.56
N SER A 87 15.81 -17.03 -12.05
CA SER A 87 16.64 -17.89 -11.21
C SER A 87 17.60 -17.05 -10.36
N SER A 88 18.00 -17.62 -9.22
CA SER A 88 18.91 -17.07 -8.20
C SER A 88 20.25 -16.56 -8.76
N ALA A 89 20.67 -17.00 -9.94
CA ALA A 89 21.91 -16.56 -10.59
C ALA A 89 21.85 -15.10 -11.10
N GLN A 90 20.66 -14.57 -11.39
CA GLN A 90 20.51 -13.20 -11.93
C GLN A 90 20.37 -12.13 -10.83
N ALA A 91 20.09 -12.53 -9.59
CA ALA A 91 20.01 -11.64 -8.44
C ALA A 91 21.40 -11.26 -7.87
N ALA A 92 22.41 -12.12 -8.05
CA ALA A 92 23.76 -11.91 -7.53
C ALA A 92 24.64 -11.00 -8.40
N ALA A 93 24.32 -10.81 -9.68
CA ALA A 93 25.08 -9.95 -10.60
C ALA A 93 24.70 -8.45 -10.51
N ALA A 94 23.76 -8.10 -9.62
CA ALA A 94 23.27 -6.74 -9.40
C ALA A 94 23.68 -6.16 -8.03
N MET A 95 24.70 -6.75 -7.38
CA MET A 95 25.46 -6.20 -6.26
C MET A 95 26.91 -5.95 -6.71
#